data_AF-A0A7J7I2C7-F1
#
_entry.id   AF-A0A7J7I2C7-F1
#
_cell.length_a   1.000
_cell.length_b   1.000
_cell.length_c   1.000
_cell.angle_alpha   90.00
_cell.angle_beta   90.00
_cell.angle_gamma   90.00
#
_symmetry.space_group_name_H-M   'P 1'
#
loop_
_entity.id
_entity.type
_entity.pdbx_description
1 polymer ?
#
loop_
_entity_poly.entity_id
_entity_poly.type
_entity_poly.pdbx_seq_one_letter_code
_entity_poly.pdbx_strand_id
1 'polypeptide(L)'
;MDFGLSVLIAMKATFLLLAFAYLRTLGFTLLSLPLLYASLVSMLLSIASHPLLNLPMLLGKNPDGTFPIWSLIMFSPYLYFVRGFSVLRRLWSGEAPFSEIREGLYVGGWPYSPEKLPPGNPAIVDCTCELPRNLEFSGHAYLCIPTWDTRAPQPREIESAVWWACRKRAQKIPIFIYCAYGHGRSVAVMCALLVALNVAEDWKNAEKLIRDKEALYSNEFSSP
;
A
#
# COMPACT_ATOMS: atom_id res chain seq x y z
N MET A 1 -19.43 -10.53 -3.96
CA MET A 1 -18.35 -10.66 -4.95
C MET A 1 -17.40 -9.53 -4.70
N ASP A 2 -16.26 -9.80 -4.08
CA ASP A 2 -15.24 -8.75 -3.91
C ASP A 2 -14.67 -8.46 -5.30
N PHE A 3 -15.08 -7.33 -5.88
CA PHE A 3 -14.57 -6.91 -7.17
C PHE A 3 -13.09 -6.58 -7.00
N GLY A 4 -12.22 -7.37 -7.63
CA GLY A 4 -10.77 -7.14 -7.61
C GLY A 4 -10.42 -5.76 -8.17
N LEU A 5 -9.28 -5.20 -7.75
CA LEU A 5 -8.81 -3.88 -8.15
C LEU A 5 -8.93 -3.61 -9.66
N SER A 6 -8.59 -4.60 -10.49
CA SER A 6 -8.65 -4.47 -11.96
C SER A 6 -10.06 -4.17 -12.48
N VAL A 7 -11.11 -4.76 -11.88
CA VAL A 7 -12.51 -4.53 -12.29
C VAL A 7 -12.97 -3.15 -11.85
N LEU A 8 -12.66 -2.75 -10.61
CA LEU A 8 -13.00 -1.41 -10.10
C LEU A 8 -12.35 -0.31 -10.94
N ILE A 9 -11.09 -0.49 -11.32
CA ILE A 9 -10.38 0.44 -12.20
C ILE A 9 -10.98 0.43 -13.61
N ALA A 10 -11.39 -0.72 -14.16
CA ALA A 10 -12.07 -0.81 -15.46
C ALA A 10 -13.41 -0.05 -15.48
N MET A 11 -14.20 -0.19 -14.42
CA MET A 11 -15.46 0.54 -14.26
C MET A 11 -15.21 2.05 -14.21
N LYS A 12 -14.21 2.49 -13.42
CA LYS A 12 -13.77 3.88 -13.39
C LYS A 12 -13.34 4.37 -14.78
N ALA A 13 -12.54 3.59 -15.51
CA ALA A 13 -12.09 3.93 -16.86
C ALA A 13 -13.28 4.14 -17.81
N THR A 14 -14.25 3.23 -17.76
CA THR A 14 -15.47 3.27 -18.57
C THR A 14 -16.32 4.50 -18.24
N PHE A 15 -16.55 4.76 -16.95
CA PHE A 15 -17.30 5.94 -16.52
C PHE A 15 -16.64 7.24 -16.98
N LEU A 16 -15.33 7.37 -16.84
CA LEU A 16 -14.57 8.55 -17.30
C LEU A 16 -14.65 8.72 -18.81
N LEU A 17 -14.64 7.62 -19.58
CA LEU A 17 -14.78 7.65 -21.03
C LEU A 17 -16.18 8.13 -21.46
N LEU A 18 -17.22 7.65 -20.78
CA LEU A 18 -18.60 8.09 -21.03
C LEU A 18 -18.80 9.57 -20.66
N ALA A 19 -18.24 10.01 -19.54
CA ALA A 19 -18.26 11.41 -19.13
C ALA A 19 -17.52 12.31 -20.14
N PHE A 20 -16.38 11.85 -20.66
CA PHE A 20 -15.66 12.51 -21.75
C PHE A 20 -16.54 12.65 -23.00
N ALA A 21 -17.14 11.55 -23.47
CA ALA A 21 -18.00 11.55 -24.65
C ALA A 21 -19.18 12.52 -24.47
N TYR A 22 -19.83 12.48 -23.31
CA TYR A 22 -20.93 13.38 -22.97
C TYR A 22 -20.51 14.86 -22.99
N LEU A 23 -19.44 15.24 -22.28
CA LEU A 23 -18.96 16.63 -22.29
C LEU A 23 -18.55 17.10 -23.69
N ARG A 24 -18.04 16.20 -24.53
CA ARG A 24 -17.71 16.55 -25.90
C ARG A 24 -18.95 16.81 -26.75
N THR A 25 -20.06 16.08 -26.53
CA THR A 25 -21.34 16.39 -27.21
C THR A 25 -21.89 17.76 -26.81
N LEU A 26 -21.61 18.24 -25.59
CA LEU A 26 -21.98 19.57 -25.10
C LEU A 26 -21.05 20.70 -25.58
N GLY A 27 -20.01 20.39 -26.36
CA GLY A 27 -19.08 21.37 -26.91
C GLY A 27 -17.87 21.70 -26.03
N PHE A 28 -17.74 21.13 -24.83
CA PHE A 28 -16.65 21.41 -23.88
C PHE A 28 -15.35 20.62 -24.18
N THR A 29 -14.70 20.87 -25.32
CA THR A 29 -13.53 20.09 -25.77
C THR A 29 -12.37 20.13 -24.79
N LEU A 30 -11.93 21.32 -24.36
CA LEU A 30 -10.74 21.46 -23.50
C LEU A 30 -10.96 20.83 -22.10
N LEU A 31 -12.15 21.00 -21.52
CA LEU A 31 -12.49 20.43 -20.22
C LEU A 31 -12.61 18.90 -20.24
N SER A 32 -12.91 18.33 -21.41
CA SER A 32 -13.07 16.88 -21.56
C SER A 32 -11.73 16.13 -21.64
N LEU A 33 -10.64 16.78 -22.09
CA LEU A 33 -9.34 16.11 -22.31
C LEU A 33 -8.74 15.44 -21.05
N PRO A 34 -8.77 16.05 -19.84
CA PRO A 34 -8.31 15.39 -18.63
C PRO A 34 -9.09 14.11 -18.28
N LEU A 35 -10.37 14.03 -18.64
CA LEU A 35 -11.19 12.83 -18.43
C LEU A 35 -10.78 11.69 -19.36
N LEU A 36 -10.50 12.01 -20.64
CA LEU A 36 -9.95 11.04 -21.57
C LEU A 36 -8.60 10.53 -21.09
N TYR A 37 -7.71 11.44 -20.68
CA TYR A 37 -6.41 11.10 -20.12
C TYR A 37 -6.54 10.16 -18.91
N ALA A 38 -7.36 10.52 -17.93
CA ALA A 38 -7.60 9.70 -16.74
C ALA A 38 -8.24 8.34 -17.08
N SER A 39 -9.11 8.28 -18.11
CA SER A 39 -9.72 7.04 -18.60
C SER A 39 -8.68 6.11 -19.20
N LEU A 40 -7.83 6.60 -20.10
CA LEU A 40 -6.78 5.81 -20.75
C LEU A 40 -5.77 5.27 -19.73
N VAL A 41 -5.33 6.11 -18.78
CA VAL A 41 -4.46 5.70 -17.69
C VAL A 41 -5.13 4.64 -16.82
N SER A 42 -6.41 4.80 -16.47
CA SER A 42 -7.16 3.80 -15.71
C SER A 42 -7.28 2.49 -16.48
N MET A 43 -7.54 2.52 -17.79
CA MET A 43 -7.60 1.32 -18.62
C MET A 43 -6.28 0.54 -18.59
N LEU A 44 -5.16 1.24 -18.78
CA LEU A 44 -3.82 0.64 -18.70
C LEU A 44 -3.56 0.00 -17.34
N LEU A 45 -3.94 0.67 -16.25
CA LEU A 45 -3.79 0.14 -14.88
C LEU A 45 -4.70 -1.07 -14.61
N SER A 46 -5.91 -1.08 -15.16
CA SER A 46 -6.81 -2.23 -15.06
C SER A 46 -6.17 -3.47 -15.70
N ILE A 47 -5.60 -3.31 -16.90
CA ILE A 47 -4.89 -4.38 -17.61
C ILE A 47 -3.67 -4.83 -16.78
N ALA A 48 -2.81 -3.90 -16.35
CA ALA A 48 -1.60 -4.24 -15.61
C ALA A 48 -1.84 -4.87 -14.23
N SER A 49 -2.96 -4.53 -13.58
CA SER A 49 -3.39 -5.11 -12.30
C SER A 49 -4.20 -6.40 -12.47
N HIS A 50 -4.48 -6.83 -13.70
CA HIS A 50 -5.22 -8.07 -13.97
C HIS A 50 -4.45 -9.30 -13.46
N PRO A 51 -5.10 -10.34 -12.90
CA PRO A 51 -4.40 -11.47 -12.25
C PRO A 51 -3.41 -12.21 -13.14
N LEU A 52 -3.70 -12.27 -14.44
CA LEU A 52 -2.84 -12.95 -15.40
C LEU A 52 -1.56 -12.16 -15.72
N LEU A 53 -1.57 -10.83 -15.57
CA LEU A 53 -0.42 -9.98 -15.89
C LEU A 53 0.35 -9.59 -14.64
N ASN A 54 -0.36 -9.08 -13.62
CA ASN A 54 0.18 -8.70 -12.32
C ASN A 54 1.53 -7.95 -12.40
N LEU A 55 1.52 -6.76 -13.01
CA LEU A 55 2.72 -5.94 -13.25
C LEU A 55 2.80 -4.72 -12.32
N PRO A 56 3.08 -4.88 -11.01
CA PRO A 56 3.15 -3.76 -10.08
C PRO A 56 4.32 -2.80 -10.37
N MET A 57 5.31 -3.24 -11.15
CA MET A 57 6.40 -2.40 -11.66
C MET A 57 5.94 -1.28 -12.60
N LEU A 58 4.72 -1.35 -13.16
CA LEU A 58 4.26 -0.40 -14.17
C LEU A 58 4.36 1.06 -13.71
N LEU A 59 4.08 1.31 -12.43
CA LEU A 59 4.14 2.65 -11.85
C LEU A 59 5.58 3.16 -11.68
N GLY A 60 6.60 2.35 -11.98
CA GLY A 60 8.00 2.78 -11.98
C GLY A 60 8.50 3.24 -10.60
N LYS A 61 7.92 2.69 -9.52
CA LYS A 61 8.35 3.02 -8.15
C LYS A 61 9.78 2.52 -7.93
N ASN A 62 10.66 3.40 -7.50
CA ASN A 62 12.05 3.09 -7.24
C ASN A 62 12.19 2.19 -5.98
N PRO A 63 13.30 1.43 -5.85
CA PRO A 63 13.55 0.62 -4.65
C PRO A 63 13.60 1.42 -3.34
N ASP A 64 13.94 2.71 -3.42
CA ASP A 64 13.93 3.64 -2.29
C ASP A 64 12.53 4.18 -1.94
N GLY A 65 11.50 3.79 -2.70
CA GLY A 65 10.10 4.15 -2.51
C GLY A 65 9.67 5.45 -3.19
N THR A 66 10.57 6.13 -3.90
CA THR A 66 10.25 7.37 -4.63
C THR A 66 9.65 7.08 -6.01
N PHE A 67 9.00 8.08 -6.60
CA PHE A 67 8.53 8.00 -7.99
C PHE A 67 9.37 8.92 -8.88
N PRO A 68 9.83 8.45 -10.04
CA PRO A 68 10.44 9.30 -11.04
C PRO A 68 9.40 10.27 -11.63
N ILE A 69 9.87 11.44 -12.09
CA ILE A 69 9.01 12.53 -12.60
C ILE A 69 8.11 12.04 -13.75
N TRP A 70 8.63 11.21 -14.65
CA TRP A 70 7.85 10.68 -15.77
C TRP A 70 6.64 9.86 -15.30
N SER A 71 6.81 9.08 -14.21
CA SER A 71 5.72 8.28 -13.62
C SER A 71 4.69 9.17 -12.96
N LEU A 72 5.14 10.20 -12.22
CA LEU A 72 4.23 11.17 -11.62
C LEU A 72 3.38 11.87 -12.67
N ILE A 73 3.94 12.24 -13.82
CA ILE A 73 3.20 12.86 -14.92
C ILE A 73 2.22 11.85 -15.51
N MET A 74 2.71 10.71 -16.00
CA MET A 74 1.93 9.69 -16.74
C MET A 74 0.82 9.03 -15.91
N PHE A 75 1.07 8.79 -14.62
CA PHE A 75 0.13 8.11 -13.73
C PHE A 75 -0.52 9.07 -12.72
N SER A 76 -0.35 10.39 -12.89
CA SER A 76 -0.93 11.42 -12.00
C SER A 76 -2.40 11.18 -11.65
N PRO A 77 -3.32 10.86 -12.60
CA PRO A 77 -4.74 10.75 -12.26
C PRO A 77 -5.03 9.60 -11.30
N TYR A 78 -4.19 8.56 -11.31
CA TYR A 78 -4.30 7.43 -10.40
C TYR A 78 -3.55 7.65 -9.10
N LEU A 79 -2.28 8.09 -9.17
CA LEU A 79 -1.45 8.28 -7.98
C LEU A 79 -2.05 9.32 -7.03
N TYR A 80 -2.52 10.46 -7.55
CA TYR A 80 -3.18 11.47 -6.70
C TYR A 80 -4.54 11.00 -6.20
N PHE A 81 -5.29 10.23 -7.01
CA PHE A 81 -6.55 9.66 -6.58
C PHE A 81 -6.38 8.71 -5.39
N VAL A 82 -5.42 7.77 -5.47
CA VAL A 82 -5.18 6.82 -4.37
C VAL A 82 -4.65 7.52 -3.12
N ARG A 83 -3.78 8.52 -3.27
CA ARG A 83 -3.30 9.33 -2.14
C ARG A 83 -4.46 10.07 -1.46
N GLY A 84 -5.29 10.77 -2.25
CA GLY A 84 -6.46 11.50 -1.73
C GLY A 84 -7.46 10.57 -1.06
N PHE A 85 -7.75 9.42 -1.68
CA PHE A 85 -8.63 8.40 -1.10
C PHE A 85 -8.06 7.81 0.19
N SER A 86 -6.73 7.61 0.26
CA SER A 86 -6.06 7.14 1.48
C SER A 86 -6.15 8.15 2.62
N VAL A 87 -6.00 9.45 2.33
CA VAL A 87 -6.18 10.52 3.32
C VAL A 87 -7.64 10.58 3.79
N LEU A 88 -8.59 10.60 2.85
CA LEU A 88 -10.02 10.68 3.17
C LEU A 88 -10.48 9.49 4.02
N ARG A 89 -10.09 8.26 3.64
CA ARG A 89 -10.44 7.05 4.39
C ARG A 89 -9.89 7.10 5.81
N ARG A 90 -8.68 7.61 6.02
CA ARG A 90 -8.08 7.74 7.37
C ARG A 90 -8.80 8.76 8.23
N LEU A 91 -9.19 9.89 7.65
CA LEU A 91 -9.97 10.91 8.35
C LEU A 91 -11.33 10.37 8.84
N TRP A 92 -11.89 9.39 8.12
CA TRP A 92 -13.12 8.72 8.53
C TRP A 92 -12.92 7.50 9.42
N SER A 93 -11.84 6.73 9.27
CA SER A 93 -11.67 5.48 10.02
C SER A 93 -11.16 5.68 11.45
N GLY A 94 -10.39 6.74 11.72
CA GLY A 94 -9.80 6.97 13.05
C GLY A 94 -8.84 5.86 13.53
N GLU A 95 -8.46 4.94 12.64
CA GLU A 95 -7.62 3.78 12.97
C GLU A 95 -6.21 4.21 13.39
N ALA A 96 -5.62 3.44 14.31
CA ALA A 96 -4.23 3.60 14.70
C ALA A 96 -3.30 3.50 13.47
N PRO A 97 -2.27 4.35 13.35
CA PRO A 97 -1.39 4.35 12.18
C PRO A 97 -0.60 3.03 12.03
N PHE A 98 -0.30 2.40 13.15
CA PHE A 98 0.39 1.13 13.25
C PHE A 98 0.01 0.43 14.56
N SER A 99 0.25 -0.88 14.61
CA SER A 99 0.07 -1.73 15.78
C SER A 99 1.37 -2.48 16.07
N GLU A 100 1.75 -2.54 17.35
CA GLU A 100 2.87 -3.36 17.79
C GLU A 100 2.41 -4.79 18.05
N ILE A 101 2.92 -5.71 17.24
CA ILE A 101 2.52 -7.10 17.28
C ILE A 101 3.35 -7.85 18.33
N ARG A 102 4.64 -7.53 18.37
CA ARG A 102 5.62 -7.98 19.36
C ARG A 102 6.68 -6.89 19.49
N GLU A 103 7.45 -6.90 20.58
CA GLU A 103 8.51 -5.93 20.85
C GLU A 103 9.39 -5.63 19.63
N GLY A 104 9.24 -4.43 19.08
CA GLY A 104 9.98 -3.94 17.91
C GLY A 104 9.53 -4.53 16.55
N LEU A 105 8.33 -5.12 16.46
CA LEU A 105 7.68 -5.58 15.23
C LEU A 105 6.34 -4.85 15.07
N TYR A 106 6.26 -3.99 14.07
CA TYR A 106 5.12 -3.12 13.81
C TYR A 106 4.52 -3.40 12.44
N VAL A 107 3.19 -3.42 12.37
CA VAL A 107 2.42 -3.49 11.12
C VAL A 107 1.48 -2.30 11.04
N GLY A 108 1.26 -1.73 9.85
CA GLY A 108 0.37 -0.56 9.76
C GLY A 108 0.08 -0.05 8.36
N GLY A 109 -0.62 1.08 8.32
CA GLY A 109 -0.91 1.80 7.09
C GLY A 109 0.26 2.70 6.67
N TRP A 110 0.23 3.12 5.41
CA TRP A 110 1.19 4.07 4.82
C TRP A 110 1.43 5.30 5.73
N PRO A 111 2.67 5.52 6.22
CA PRO A 111 2.99 6.64 7.10
C PRO A 111 3.08 7.95 6.30
N TYR A 112 2.14 8.87 6.50
CA TYR A 112 2.14 10.16 5.82
C TYR A 112 2.99 11.22 6.55
N SER A 113 3.31 11.03 7.84
CA SER A 113 4.17 11.91 8.62
C SER A 113 5.10 11.14 9.57
N PRO A 114 6.21 11.73 10.05
CA PRO A 114 7.16 11.09 10.96
C PRO A 114 6.55 10.69 12.30
N GLU A 115 5.56 11.44 12.79
CA GLU A 115 4.82 11.14 14.02
C GLU A 115 4.02 9.83 13.92
N LYS A 116 3.76 9.36 12.70
CA LYS A 116 3.04 8.12 12.42
C LYS A 116 3.98 6.95 12.13
N LEU A 117 5.29 7.12 12.39
CA LEU A 117 6.23 6.01 12.40
C LEU A 117 6.36 5.41 13.81
N PRO A 118 6.61 4.10 13.89
CA PRO A 118 6.99 3.47 15.14
C PRO A 118 8.29 4.05 15.72
N PRO A 119 8.47 4.00 17.05
CA PRO A 119 9.68 4.49 17.70
C PRO A 119 10.91 3.65 17.35
N GLY A 120 12.10 4.22 17.61
CA GLY A 120 13.37 3.47 17.54
C GLY A 120 13.99 3.34 16.15
N ASN A 121 13.69 4.24 15.21
CA ASN A 121 14.25 4.27 13.85
C ASN A 121 14.09 2.92 13.12
N PRO A 122 12.83 2.50 12.84
CA PRO A 122 12.56 1.18 12.30
C PRO A 122 13.13 0.99 10.89
N ALA A 123 13.52 -0.24 10.56
CA ALA A 123 13.71 -0.67 9.19
C ALA A 123 12.34 -0.90 8.54
N ILE A 124 12.10 -0.27 7.40
CA ILE A 124 10.80 -0.14 6.76
C ILE A 124 10.69 -1.12 5.59
N VAL A 125 9.62 -1.89 5.55
CA VAL A 125 9.19 -2.70 4.41
C VAL A 125 7.90 -2.11 3.84
N ASP A 126 7.99 -1.56 2.63
CA ASP A 126 6.86 -0.97 1.91
C ASP A 126 6.27 -1.97 0.92
N CYS A 127 5.01 -2.36 1.14
CA CYS A 127 4.28 -3.30 0.28
C CYS A 127 3.43 -2.63 -0.81
N THR A 128 3.55 -1.32 -1.00
CA THR A 128 2.73 -0.53 -1.93
C THR A 128 3.48 -0.27 -3.23
N CYS A 129 2.77 -0.39 -4.35
CA CYS A 129 3.26 0.08 -5.65
C CYS A 129 2.78 1.52 -5.94
N GLU A 130 1.76 1.97 -5.22
CA GLU A 130 0.95 3.14 -5.54
C GLU A 130 1.17 4.36 -4.62
N LEU A 131 1.71 4.15 -3.42
CA LEU A 131 1.95 5.21 -2.44
C LEU A 131 3.45 5.56 -2.38
N PRO A 132 3.84 6.85 -2.34
CA PRO A 132 5.24 7.25 -2.30
C PRO A 132 5.82 7.11 -0.89
N ARG A 133 7.12 6.86 -0.77
CA ARG A 133 7.83 7.09 0.49
C ARG A 133 7.78 8.59 0.85
N ASN A 134 7.55 8.91 2.12
CA ASN A 134 7.79 10.27 2.62
C ASN A 134 9.31 10.48 2.75
N LEU A 135 9.83 11.53 2.12
CA LEU A 135 11.25 11.87 2.04
C LEU A 135 11.89 12.18 3.40
N GLU A 136 11.07 12.57 4.39
CA GLU A 136 11.51 12.77 5.78
C GLU A 136 12.02 11.47 6.41
N PHE A 137 11.72 10.31 5.81
CA PHE A 137 12.18 9.01 6.28
C PHE A 137 13.52 8.58 5.69
N SER A 138 14.22 9.44 4.94
CA SER A 138 15.46 9.11 4.20
C SER A 138 16.57 8.46 5.05
N GLY A 139 16.61 8.68 6.37
CA GLY A 139 17.56 8.03 7.29
C GLY A 139 17.24 6.59 7.71
N HIS A 140 16.04 6.08 7.38
CA HIS A 140 15.61 4.73 7.75
C HIS A 140 16.07 3.72 6.70
N ALA A 141 16.47 2.53 7.15
CA ALA A 141 16.67 1.40 6.25
C ALA A 141 15.34 1.06 5.57
N TYR A 142 15.34 0.88 4.25
CA TYR A 142 14.10 0.83 3.48
C TYR A 142 14.17 -0.25 2.40
N LEU A 143 13.10 -1.03 2.29
CA LEU A 143 12.91 -2.05 1.27
C LEU A 143 11.50 -1.92 0.69
N CYS A 144 11.38 -1.75 -0.62
CA CYS A 144 10.09 -1.76 -1.31
C CYS A 144 9.85 -3.12 -1.98
N ILE A 145 8.71 -3.74 -1.69
CA ILE A 145 8.15 -4.91 -2.39
C ILE A 145 6.79 -4.49 -3.00
N PRO A 146 6.82 -3.73 -4.10
CA PRO A 146 5.64 -3.08 -4.65
C PRO A 146 4.59 -4.11 -5.09
N THR A 147 3.42 -4.02 -4.47
CA THR A 147 2.31 -4.95 -4.71
C THR A 147 1.04 -4.16 -4.96
N TRP A 148 0.23 -4.58 -5.94
CA TRP A 148 -1.09 -3.99 -6.19
C TRP A 148 -2.00 -4.10 -4.97
N ASP A 149 -2.83 -3.08 -4.74
CA ASP A 149 -3.86 -3.19 -3.72
C ASP A 149 -4.83 -4.35 -4.03
N THR A 150 -5.39 -4.97 -2.99
CA THR A 150 -6.18 -6.22 -3.07
C THR A 150 -5.40 -7.48 -3.52
N ARG A 151 -4.07 -7.40 -3.69
CA ARG A 151 -3.20 -8.56 -4.00
C ARG A 151 -2.25 -8.89 -2.87
N ALA A 152 -1.71 -10.10 -2.91
CA ALA A 152 -0.59 -10.50 -2.06
C ALA A 152 0.74 -10.33 -2.82
N PRO A 153 1.84 -9.97 -2.13
CA PRO A 153 3.17 -10.00 -2.74
C PRO A 153 3.53 -11.42 -3.18
N GLN A 154 4.42 -11.56 -4.16
CA GLN A 154 4.83 -12.89 -4.63
C GLN A 154 5.62 -13.62 -3.54
N PRO A 155 5.57 -14.96 -3.47
CA PRO A 155 6.28 -15.73 -2.44
C PRO A 155 7.78 -15.39 -2.34
N ARG A 156 8.45 -15.17 -3.47
CA ARG A 156 9.88 -14.77 -3.52
C ARG A 156 10.12 -13.38 -2.95
N GLU A 157 9.18 -12.45 -3.14
CA GLU A 157 9.27 -11.09 -2.59
C GLU A 157 9.04 -11.11 -1.08
N ILE A 158 8.07 -11.92 -0.61
CA ILE A 158 7.84 -12.17 0.82
C ILE A 158 9.10 -12.76 1.45
N GLU A 159 9.67 -13.80 0.86
CA GLU A 159 10.89 -14.44 1.35
C GLU A 159 12.05 -13.43 1.43
N SER A 160 12.27 -12.65 0.36
CA SER A 160 13.33 -11.63 0.34
C SER A 160 13.12 -10.56 1.42
N ALA A 161 11.88 -10.10 1.61
CA ALA A 161 11.53 -9.13 2.64
C ALA A 161 11.73 -9.69 4.05
N VAL A 162 11.31 -10.93 4.30
CA VAL A 162 11.48 -11.62 5.58
C VAL A 162 12.96 -11.81 5.90
N TRP A 163 13.76 -12.30 4.95
CA TRP A 163 15.20 -12.47 5.13
C TRP A 163 15.89 -11.13 5.44
N TRP A 164 15.52 -10.06 4.73
CA TRP A 164 16.04 -8.73 5.00
C TRP A 164 15.63 -8.23 6.39
N ALA A 165 14.37 -8.40 6.78
CA ALA A 165 13.86 -8.01 8.09
C ALA A 165 14.51 -8.80 9.22
N CYS A 166 14.71 -10.11 9.07
CA CYS A 166 15.41 -10.95 10.05
C CYS A 166 16.84 -10.45 10.30
N ARG A 167 17.58 -10.08 9.24
CA ARG A 167 18.93 -9.50 9.39
C ARG A 167 18.91 -8.18 10.15
N LYS A 168 17.91 -7.33 9.92
CA LYS A 168 17.73 -6.06 10.65
C LYS A 168 17.34 -6.31 12.12
N ARG A 169 16.50 -7.30 12.39
CA ARG A 169 16.18 -7.74 13.77
C ARG A 169 17.39 -8.26 14.52
N ALA A 170 18.29 -9.01 13.87
CA ALA A 170 19.53 -9.46 14.49
C ALA A 170 20.44 -8.28 14.94
N GLN A 171 20.30 -7.11 14.30
CA GLN A 171 20.96 -5.86 14.68
C GLN A 171 20.19 -5.07 15.75
N LYS A 172 19.14 -5.65 16.33
CA LYS A 172 18.21 -5.00 17.28
C LYS A 172 17.48 -3.79 16.71
N ILE A 173 17.39 -3.68 15.38
CA ILE A 173 16.63 -2.61 14.73
C ILE A 173 15.14 -3.02 14.70
N PRO A 174 14.20 -2.14 15.09
CA PRO A 174 12.77 -2.41 14.96
C PRO A 174 12.36 -2.59 13.49
N ILE A 175 11.30 -3.35 13.22
CA ILE A 175 10.79 -3.55 11.86
C ILE A 175 9.40 -2.94 11.75
N PHE A 176 9.19 -2.17 10.70
CA PHE A 176 7.88 -1.66 10.34
C PHE A 176 7.48 -2.13 8.95
N ILE A 177 6.39 -2.89 8.84
CA ILE A 177 5.85 -3.35 7.57
C ILE A 177 4.53 -2.62 7.32
N TYR A 178 4.44 -1.90 6.20
CA TYR A 178 3.20 -1.19 5.86
C TYR A 178 2.68 -1.50 4.47
N CYS A 179 1.36 -1.32 4.30
CA CYS A 179 0.70 -1.22 3.00
C CYS A 179 -0.15 0.06 2.94
N ALA A 180 -1.24 0.11 2.17
CA ALA A 180 -2.10 1.30 2.16
C ALA A 180 -2.79 1.54 3.52
N TYR A 181 -3.35 0.47 4.11
CA TYR A 181 -4.19 0.56 5.32
C TYR A 181 -3.79 -0.37 6.46
N GLY A 182 -2.80 -1.25 6.25
CA GLY A 182 -2.30 -2.13 7.31
C GLY A 182 -2.91 -3.53 7.36
N HIS A 183 -3.99 -3.80 6.62
CA HIS A 183 -4.83 -5.01 6.82
C HIS A 183 -4.59 -6.19 5.87
N GLY A 184 -3.83 -6.01 4.79
CA GLY A 184 -3.73 -7.00 3.71
C GLY A 184 -2.30 -7.43 3.43
N ARG A 185 -1.68 -6.76 2.45
CA ARG A 185 -0.31 -7.02 1.99
C ARG A 185 0.71 -7.04 3.13
N SER A 186 0.62 -6.05 4.02
CA SER A 186 1.52 -5.92 5.17
C SER A 186 1.33 -7.04 6.19
N VAL A 187 0.09 -7.45 6.46
CA VAL A 187 -0.23 -8.58 7.36
C VAL A 187 0.35 -9.87 6.80
N ALA A 188 0.19 -10.13 5.51
CA ALA A 188 0.74 -11.33 4.88
C ALA A 188 2.26 -11.46 5.08
N VAL A 189 3.00 -10.36 4.89
CA VAL A 189 4.45 -10.31 5.11
C VAL A 189 4.80 -10.41 6.60
N MET A 190 4.02 -9.75 7.47
CA MET A 190 4.21 -9.84 8.93
C MET A 190 3.99 -11.27 9.43
N CYS A 191 2.96 -11.98 8.96
CA CYS A 191 2.73 -13.38 9.31
C CYS A 191 3.94 -14.24 8.96
N ALA A 192 4.48 -14.08 7.75
CA ALA A 192 5.68 -14.81 7.32
C ALA A 192 6.90 -14.46 8.19
N LEU A 193 7.06 -13.19 8.57
CA LEU A 193 8.14 -12.75 9.46
C LEU A 193 8.01 -13.35 10.87
N LEU A 194 6.80 -13.39 11.43
CA LEU A 194 6.54 -13.97 12.76
C LEU A 194 6.88 -15.46 12.80
N VAL A 195 6.52 -16.20 11.75
CA VAL A 195 6.90 -17.62 11.62
C VAL A 195 8.41 -17.77 11.51
N ALA A 196 9.07 -16.97 10.66
CA ALA A 196 10.52 -17.03 10.50
C ALA A 196 11.31 -16.68 11.78
N LEU A 197 10.74 -15.83 12.64
CA LEU A 197 11.31 -15.47 13.94
C LEU A 197 10.92 -16.44 15.08
N ASN A 198 10.25 -17.56 14.77
CA ASN A 198 9.72 -18.52 15.75
C ASN A 198 8.80 -17.85 16.80
N VAL A 199 8.09 -16.80 16.40
CA VAL A 199 7.08 -16.13 17.24
C VAL A 199 5.75 -16.86 17.18
N ALA A 200 5.44 -17.43 16.01
CA ALA A 200 4.25 -18.23 15.75
C ALA A 200 4.67 -19.52 15.02
N GLU A 201 3.98 -20.62 15.29
CA GLU A 201 4.29 -21.92 14.68
C GLU A 201 3.92 -21.97 13.19
N ASP A 202 2.84 -21.29 12.82
CA ASP A 202 2.34 -21.23 11.46
C ASP A 202 1.68 -19.88 11.16
N TRP A 203 1.30 -19.68 9.89
CA TRP A 203 0.70 -18.43 9.42
C TRP A 203 -0.68 -18.16 10.04
N LYS A 204 -1.43 -19.20 10.45
CA LYS A 204 -2.77 -19.04 11.05
C LYS A 204 -2.66 -18.50 12.47
N ASN A 205 -1.71 -19.05 13.24
CA ASN A 205 -1.38 -18.56 14.57
C ASN A 205 -0.84 -17.12 14.51
N ALA A 206 0.00 -16.83 13.51
CA ALA A 206 0.51 -15.48 13.27
C ALA A 206 -0.61 -14.48 12.96
N GLU A 207 -1.53 -14.82 12.05
CA GLU A 207 -2.68 -13.98 11.69
C GLU A 207 -3.60 -13.73 12.90
N LYS A 208 -3.89 -14.79 13.67
CA LYS A 208 -4.68 -14.68 14.89
C LYS A 208 -4.04 -13.70 15.88
N LEU A 209 -2.73 -13.81 16.09
CA LEU A 209 -1.99 -12.93 16.99
C LEU A 209 -2.06 -11.46 16.55
N ILE A 210 -1.96 -11.19 15.24
CA ILE A 210 -2.10 -9.83 14.70
C ILE A 210 -3.52 -9.30 14.95
N ARG A 211 -4.55 -10.08 14.62
CA ARG A 211 -5.95 -9.67 14.80
C ARG A 211 -6.29 -9.40 16.25
N ASP A 212 -5.80 -10.23 17.17
CA ASP A 212 -6.02 -10.05 18.61
C ASP A 212 -5.38 -8.74 19.09
N LYS A 213 -4.21 -8.37 18.56
CA LYS A 213 -3.55 -7.09 18.84
C LYS A 213 -4.28 -5.90 18.23
N GLU A 214 -4.70 -5.98 16.97
CA GLU A 214 -5.47 -4.90 16.31
C GLU A 214 -6.80 -4.64 17.02
N ALA A 215 -7.47 -5.68 17.50
CA ALA A 215 -8.69 -5.55 18.30
C ALA A 215 -8.45 -4.84 19.64
N LEU A 216 -7.33 -5.14 20.33
CA LEU A 216 -6.94 -4.46 21.56
C LEU A 216 -6.70 -2.97 21.32
N TYR A 217 -5.94 -2.61 20.28
CA TYR A 217 -5.69 -1.20 19.94
C TYR A 217 -6.97 -0.48 19.53
N SER A 218 -7.85 -1.13 18.76
CA SER A 218 -9.14 -0.52 18.38
C SER A 218 -10.00 -0.17 19.59
N ASN A 219 -9.98 -1.01 20.64
CA ASN A 219 -10.70 -0.74 21.88
C ASN A 219 -10.09 0.42 22.68
N GLU A 220 -8.75 0.52 22.76
CA GLU A 220 -8.05 1.61 23.44
C GLU A 220 -8.32 2.98 22.80
N PHE A 221 -8.37 3.05 21.46
CA PHE A 221 -8.66 4.30 20.73
C PHE A 221 -10.16 4.64 20.64
N SER A 222 -11.05 3.72 21.03
CA SER A 222 -12.51 3.94 21.09
C SER A 222 -13.04 4.30 22.48
N SER A 223 -12.17 4.32 23.48
CA SER A 223 -12.52 4.71 24.86
C SER A 223 -12.40 6.24 24.99
N PRO A 224 -13.47 6.95 25.43
CA PRO A 224 -13.50 8.42 25.49
C PRO A 224 -12.54 9.01 26.53
#